data_AF-A0A399EDL1-F1
#
_entry.id   AF-A0A399EDL1-F1
#
_cell.length_a   1.000
_cell.length_b   1.000
_cell.length_c   1.000
_cell.angle_alpha   90.00
_cell.angle_beta   90.00
_cell.angle_gamma   90.00
#
_symmetry.space_group_name_H-M   'P 1'
#
loop_
_entity.id
_entity.type
_entity.pdbx_description
1 polymer ?
#
loop_
_entity_poly.entity_id
_entity_poly.type
_entity_poly.pdbx_seq_one_letter_code
_entity_poly.pdbx_strand_id
1 'polypeptide(L)' 'MAGKRTSPSMATKAAKALDDGRTSRVTKSLAASVLAQTGDNSKTSAEIASLASEVLSNPKSSDIAKSLAASALSQSE' A
#
# COMPACT_ATOMS: atom_id res chain seq x y z
N MET A 1 -3.42 -7.71 -23.12
CA MET A 1 -3.75 -6.70 -22.09
C MET A 1 -3.32 -7.23 -20.72
N ALA A 2 -2.07 -7.01 -20.33
CA ALA A 2 -1.62 -7.34 -18.98
C ALA A 2 -2.11 -6.22 -18.07
N GLY A 3 -3.21 -6.46 -17.35
CA GLY A 3 -3.61 -5.57 -16.26
C GLY A 3 -2.40 -5.36 -15.38
N LYS A 4 -2.07 -4.10 -15.07
CA LYS A 4 -1.03 -3.71 -14.13
C LYS A 4 -1.51 -4.13 -12.73
N ARG A 5 -1.59 -5.44 -12.51
CA ARG A 5 -1.97 -6.04 -11.25
C ARG A 5 -0.79 -5.83 -10.33
N THR A 6 -1.06 -5.29 -9.16
CA THR A 6 -0.15 -5.34 -8.02
C THR A 6 0.49 -6.72 -7.99
N SER A 7 1.83 -6.79 -8.05
CA SER A 7 2.52 -8.07 -8.08
C SER A 7 2.09 -8.91 -6.87
N PRO A 8 1.89 -10.23 -7.00
CA PRO A 8 1.44 -11.09 -5.90
C PRO A 8 2.35 -10.93 -4.67
N SER A 9 3.65 -10.72 -4.89
CA SER A 9 4.62 -10.41 -3.82
C SER A 9 4.29 -9.13 -3.03
N MET A 10 3.76 -8.08 -3.67
CA MET A 10 3.32 -6.86 -2.98
C MET A 10 2.02 -7.08 -2.21
N ALA A 11 1.06 -7.80 -2.80
CA ALA A 11 -0.16 -8.18 -2.10
C ALA A 11 0.14 -9.04 -0.85
N THR A 12 1.10 -9.96 -0.94
CA THR A 12 1.55 -10.76 0.22
C THR A 12 2.23 -9.89 1.27
N LYS A 13 3.05 -8.90 0.89
CA LYS A 13 3.64 -7.95 1.85
C LYS A 13 2.58 -7.04 2.48
N ALA A 14 1.56 -6.63 1.73
CA ALA A 14 0.42 -5.87 2.23
C ALA A 14 -0.38 -6.68 3.24
N ALA A 15 -0.70 -7.93 2.90
CA ALA A 15 -1.39 -8.85 3.79
C ALA A 15 -0.60 -9.10 5.08
N LYS A 16 0.71 -9.33 4.96
CA LYS A 16 1.61 -9.44 6.12
C LYS A 16 1.63 -8.15 6.95
N ALA A 17 1.65 -6.98 6.32
CA ALA A 17 1.60 -5.72 7.05
C ALA A 17 0.25 -5.51 7.78
N LEU A 18 -0.86 -5.99 7.23
CA LEU A 18 -2.17 -5.99 7.87
C LEU A 18 -2.24 -6.95 9.07
N ASP A 19 -1.67 -8.15 8.89
CA ASP A 19 -1.59 -9.22 9.88
C ASP A 19 -0.61 -8.88 11.03
N ASP A 20 0.51 -8.24 10.70
CA ASP A 20 1.50 -7.79 11.66
C ASP A 20 0.91 -6.65 12.49
N GLY A 21 0.44 -6.98 13.71
CA GLY A 21 -0.20 -6.05 14.64
C GLY A 21 0.66 -4.85 15.05
N ARG A 22 1.93 -4.80 14.64
CA ARG A 22 2.89 -3.71 14.93
C ARG A 22 2.84 -2.57 13.91
N THR A 23 2.08 -2.71 12.83
CA THR A 23 1.95 -1.67 11.81
C THR A 23 0.93 -0.60 12.22
N SER A 24 1.26 0.65 11.87
CA SER A 24 0.37 1.78 12.14
C SER A 24 -0.93 1.66 11.35
N ARG A 25 -2.01 2.24 11.88
CA ARG A 25 -3.34 2.26 11.25
C ARG A 25 -3.29 2.78 9.81
N VAL A 26 -2.43 3.76 9.56
CA VAL A 26 -2.18 4.34 8.23
C VAL A 26 -1.61 3.30 7.26
N THR A 27 -0.61 2.53 7.70
CA THR A 27 -0.02 1.45 6.89
C THR A 27 -1.03 0.35 6.58
N LYS A 28 -1.91 0.02 7.53
CA LYS A 28 -2.99 -0.96 7.30
C LYS A 28 -3.98 -0.47 6.25
N SER A 29 -4.41 0.79 6.32
CA SER A 29 -5.28 1.38 5.29
C SER A 29 -4.61 1.35 3.91
N LEU A 30 -3.32 1.68 3.85
CA LEU A 30 -2.55 1.62 2.62
C LEU A 30 -2.45 0.20 2.04
N ALA A 31 -2.07 -0.76 2.89
CA ALA A 31 -1.95 -2.15 2.53
C ALA A 31 -3.29 -2.72 2.06
N ALA A 32 -4.39 -2.34 2.72
CA ALA A 32 -5.74 -2.72 2.31
C ALA A 32 -6.09 -2.14 0.93
N SER A 33 -5.72 -0.90 0.64
CA SER A 33 -5.94 -0.32 -0.69
C SER A 33 -5.10 -0.98 -1.78
N VAL A 34 -3.83 -1.30 -1.51
CA VAL A 34 -2.96 -2.05 -2.43
C VAL A 34 -3.51 -3.45 -2.69
N LEU A 35 -4.08 -4.11 -1.68
CA LEU A 35 -4.76 -5.40 -1.84
C LEU A 35 -6.06 -5.28 -2.65
N ALA A 36 -6.88 -4.26 -2.37
CA ALA A 36 -8.10 -3.99 -3.13
C ALA A 36 -7.80 -3.72 -4.62
N GLN A 37 -6.69 -3.05 -4.90
CA GLN A 37 -6.16 -2.84 -6.26
C GLN A 37 -5.69 -4.09 -6.98
N THR A 38 -5.34 -5.13 -6.23
CA THR A 38 -4.90 -6.41 -6.83
C THR A 38 -6.09 -7.14 -7.49
N GLY A 39 -7.30 -6.92 -6.95
CA GLY A 39 -8.54 -7.55 -7.39
C GLY A 39 -9.30 -6.75 -8.44
N ASP A 40 -9.27 -5.42 -8.37
CA ASP A 40 -10.15 -4.56 -9.16
C ASP A 40 -9.42 -3.29 -9.62
N ASN A 41 -9.85 -2.68 -10.72
CA ASN A 41 -9.25 -1.47 -11.34
C ASN A 41 -9.48 -0.20 -10.51
N SER A 42 -9.60 -0.37 -9.19
CA SER A 42 -9.94 0.63 -8.18
C SER A 42 -8.73 1.52 -7.93
N LYS A 43 -8.69 2.68 -8.58
CA LYS A 43 -7.63 3.68 -8.39
C LYS A 43 -7.38 3.97 -6.91
N THR A 44 -6.10 4.08 -6.54
CA THR A 44 -5.69 4.57 -5.22
C THR A 44 -6.40 5.90 -5.04
N SER A 45 -7.34 5.97 -4.10
CA SER A 45 -8.02 7.24 -3.86
C SER A 45 -6.99 8.26 -3.37
N ALA A 46 -7.17 9.54 -3.72
CA ALA A 46 -6.22 10.60 -3.35
C ALA A 46 -5.90 10.61 -1.84
N GLU A 47 -6.85 10.18 -1.00
CA GLU A 47 -6.68 9.97 0.43
C GLU A 47 -5.57 8.95 0.75
N ILE A 48 -5.54 7.82 0.07
CA ILE A 48 -4.52 6.77 0.26
C ILE A 48 -3.16 7.25 -0.26
N ALA A 49 -3.12 7.99 -1.37
CA ALA A 49 -1.90 8.61 -1.86
C ALA A 49 -1.32 9.62 -0.85
N SER A 50 -2.18 10.42 -0.22
CA SER A 50 -1.77 11.36 0.83
C SER A 50 -1.20 10.62 2.05
N LEU A 51 -1.90 9.58 2.52
CA LEU A 51 -1.44 8.71 3.60
C LEU A 51 -0.12 8.01 3.25
N ALA A 52 0.09 7.65 1.99
CA ALA A 52 1.31 7.00 1.51
C ALA A 52 2.50 7.94 1.60
N SER A 53 2.31 9.19 1.16
CA SER A 53 3.30 10.25 1.27
C SER A 53 3.63 10.58 2.73
N GLU A 54 2.64 10.53 3.62
CA GLU A 54 2.85 10.73 5.06
C GLU A 54 3.68 9.58 5.66
N VAL A 55 3.39 8.32 5.29
CA VAL A 55 4.17 7.15 5.72
C VAL A 55 5.61 7.24 5.24
N LEU A 56 5.84 7.66 4.00
CA LEU A 56 7.17 7.87 3.41
C LEU A 56 7.94 9.00 4.11
N SER A 57 7.25 10.08 4.44
CA SER A 57 7.84 11.24 5.13
C SER A 57 8.08 10.97 6.62
N ASN A 58 7.39 9.99 7.22
CA ASN A 58 7.51 9.68 8.63
C ASN A 58 8.72 8.78 8.90
N PRO A 59 9.74 9.25 9.66
CA PRO A 59 10.91 8.45 10.01
C PRO A 59 10.57 7.27 10.93
N LYS A 60 9.44 7.31 11.66
CA LYS A 60 8.96 6.22 12.53
C LYS A 60 8.29 5.08 11.76
N SER A 61 8.04 5.24 10.45
CA SER A 61 7.46 4.19 9.62
C SER A 61 8.48 3.10 9.32
N SER A 62 8.04 1.85 9.42
CA SER A 62 8.85 0.68 9.03
C SER A 62 9.13 0.66 7.53
N ASP A 63 10.27 0.09 7.12
CA ASP A 63 10.65 -0.08 5.71
C ASP A 63 9.60 -0.82 4.88
N ILE A 64 8.88 -1.76 5.51
CA ILE A 64 7.76 -2.47 4.87
C ILE A 64 6.62 -1.50 4.52
N ALA A 65 6.28 -0.61 5.45
CA ALA A 65 5.24 0.39 5.26
C ALA A 65 5.61 1.38 4.15
N LYS A 66 6.86 1.86 4.15
CA LYS A 66 7.39 2.75 3.10
C LYS A 66 7.39 2.07 1.73
N SER A 67 7.78 0.80 1.67
CA SER A 67 7.77 0.02 0.42
C SER A 67 6.35 -0.18 -0.14
N LEU A 68 5.38 -0.46 0.75
CA LEU A 68 3.96 -0.54 0.39
C LEU A 68 3.42 0.81 -0.07
N ALA A 69 3.79 1.89 0.59
CA ALA A 69 3.40 3.25 0.23
C ALA A 69 3.93 3.71 -1.11
N ALA A 70 5.22 3.49 -1.37
CA ALA A 70 5.80 3.76 -2.67
C ALA A 70 5.12 2.94 -3.78
N SER A 71 4.80 1.67 -3.50
CA SER A 71 4.10 0.82 -4.47
C SER A 71 2.67 1.32 -4.72
N ALA A 72 1.93 1.70 -3.69
CA ALA A 72 0.56 2.24 -3.82
C ALA A 72 0.51 3.54 -4.63
N LEU A 73 1.49 4.43 -4.41
CA LEU A 73 1.63 5.69 -5.15
C LEU A 73 1.99 5.46 -6.62
N SER A 74 2.96 4.59 -6.88
CA SER A 74 3.38 4.26 -8.25
C SER A 74 2.31 3.52 -9.05
N GLN A 75 1.28 2.99 -8.40
CA GLN A 75 0.13 2.30 -9.00
C GLN A 75 -1.12 3.19 -9.06
N SER A 76 -1.05 4.42 -8.53
CA SER A 76 -2.13 5.41 -8.58
C SER A 76 -2.22 6.13 -9.94
N GLU A 77 -1.27 5.89 -10.85
CA GLU A 77 -1.15 6.52 -12.18
C GLU A 77 -1.57 5.60 -13.33
#